data_AF-A0A843CG97-F1
#
_entry.id   AF-A0A843CG97-F1
#
_cell.length_a   1.000
_cell.length_b   1.000
_cell.length_c   1.000
_cell.angle_alpha   90.00
_cell.angle_beta   90.00
_cell.angle_gamma   90.00
#
_symmetry.space_group_name_H-M   'P 1'
#
loop_
_entity.id
_entity.type
_entity.pdbx_description
1 polymer ?
#
loop_
_entity_poly.entity_id
_entity_poly.type
_entity_poly.pdbx_seq_one_letter_code
_entity_poly.pdbx_strand_id
1 'polypeptide(L)'
;MKTPEIRISPGSEPICDFCSGKPIVKDYDCSDYTLLVKFNGQTVELGSSGKWAACQVCADLVDNGDKNGLMERALQTFYTRHPGMPASKELTKFLYDLHNQFWERSRRETRERKK
;
A
#
# COMPACT_ATOMS: atom_id res chain seq x y z
N MET A 1 -10.02 26.25 3.51
CA MET A 1 -10.02 24.82 3.17
C MET A 1 -8.77 24.22 3.80
N LYS A 2 -8.90 23.32 4.78
CA LYS A 2 -7.75 22.72 5.46
C LYS A 2 -7.31 21.48 4.68
N THR A 3 -6.10 21.51 4.15
CA THR A 3 -5.40 20.35 3.60
C THR A 3 -5.32 19.28 4.70
N PRO A 4 -5.65 18.00 4.45
CA PRO A 4 -5.44 16.98 5.45
C PRO A 4 -3.93 16.76 5.60
N GLU A 5 -3.38 17.27 6.70
CA GLU A 5 -2.01 17.01 7.12
C GLU A 5 -1.91 15.53 7.51
N ILE A 6 -1.05 14.81 6.80
CA ILE A 6 -0.62 13.45 7.14
C ILE A 6 -0.13 13.51 8.59
N ARG A 7 -0.81 12.82 9.52
CA ARG A 7 -0.31 12.66 10.89
C ARG A 7 0.85 11.67 10.90
N ILE A 8 1.98 12.13 10.40
CA ILE A 8 3.29 11.57 10.67
C ILE A 8 3.69 12.10 12.05
N SER A 9 3.96 11.22 13.01
CA SER A 9 4.65 11.62 14.25
C SER A 9 5.91 12.41 13.84
N PRO A 10 6.12 13.64 14.35
CA PRO A 10 7.26 14.45 13.93
C PRO A 10 8.57 13.65 14.11
N GLY A 11 9.21 13.27 12.99
CA GLY A 11 10.47 12.51 12.97
C GLY A 11 10.51 11.25 12.10
N SER A 12 9.38 10.69 11.63
CA SER A 12 9.42 9.53 10.72
C SER A 12 9.30 9.93 9.26
N GLU A 13 10.33 9.68 8.44
CA GLU A 13 10.21 9.86 6.99
C GLU A 13 9.07 9.00 6.41
N PRO A 14 8.28 9.52 5.46
CA PRO A 14 7.20 8.76 4.85
C PRO A 14 7.75 7.51 4.13
N ILE A 15 6.99 6.42 4.19
CA ILE A 15 7.31 5.13 3.56
C ILE A 15 6.20 4.72 2.59
N CYS A 16 6.54 3.86 1.65
CA CYS A 16 5.61 3.40 0.63
C CYS A 16 4.51 2.54 1.27
N ASP A 17 3.24 2.87 1.04
CA ASP A 17 2.11 2.11 1.57
C ASP A 17 2.00 0.70 0.97
N PHE A 18 2.67 0.46 -0.17
CA PHE A 18 2.64 -0.83 -0.86
C PHE A 18 3.74 -1.79 -0.42
N CYS A 19 4.97 -1.31 -0.25
CA CYS A 19 6.13 -2.15 0.06
C CYS A 19 6.97 -1.64 1.24
N SER A 20 6.57 -0.55 1.89
CA SER A 20 7.31 0.14 2.95
C SER A 20 8.68 0.69 2.54
N GLY A 21 9.01 0.67 1.24
CA GLY A 21 10.23 1.24 0.65
C GLY A 21 10.30 2.77 0.70
N LYS A 22 11.48 3.31 0.35
CA LYS A 22 11.80 4.75 0.23
C LYS A 22 12.67 4.97 -1.02
N PRO A 23 12.79 6.22 -1.55
CA PRO A 23 12.00 7.40 -1.20
C PRO A 23 10.58 7.34 -1.78
N ILE A 24 9.69 8.19 -1.26
CA ILE A 24 8.34 8.42 -1.81
C ILE A 24 8.42 9.43 -2.94
N VAL A 25 7.72 9.14 -4.04
CA VAL A 25 7.71 9.98 -5.24
C VAL A 25 6.31 10.35 -5.73
N LYS A 26 5.28 9.64 -5.25
CA LYS A 26 3.91 9.82 -5.74
C LYS A 26 2.87 9.52 -4.67
N ASP A 27 1.85 10.36 -4.60
CA ASP A 27 0.63 10.11 -3.84
C ASP A 27 -0.51 9.69 -4.77
N TYR A 28 -1.34 8.78 -4.31
CA TYR A 28 -2.60 8.40 -4.95
C TYR A 28 -3.76 8.76 -4.04
N ASP A 29 -4.74 9.49 -4.58
CA ASP A 29 -5.97 9.78 -3.86
C ASP A 29 -6.81 8.49 -3.71
N CYS A 30 -7.06 8.11 -2.46
CA CYS A 30 -7.79 6.92 -2.09
C CYS A 30 -8.82 7.30 -1.04
N SER A 31 -10.07 6.86 -1.19
CA SER A 31 -11.05 7.06 -0.13
C SER A 31 -10.60 6.35 1.16
N ASP A 32 -10.93 6.95 2.31
CA ASP A 32 -10.61 6.38 3.61
C ASP A 32 -11.07 4.92 3.72
N TYR A 33 -10.25 4.10 4.38
CA TYR A 33 -10.61 2.72 4.63
C TYR A 33 -10.22 2.27 6.03
N THR A 34 -10.97 1.30 6.50
CA THR A 34 -10.70 0.52 7.70
C THR A 34 -10.77 -0.96 7.32
N LEU A 35 -9.68 -1.67 7.51
CA LEU A 35 -9.53 -3.11 7.28
C LEU A 35 -9.30 -3.79 8.63
N LEU A 36 -10.20 -4.71 8.98
CA LEU A 36 -10.05 -5.56 10.15
C LEU A 36 -9.34 -6.84 9.74
N VAL A 37 -8.09 -7.03 10.19
CA VAL A 37 -7.30 -8.23 9.92
C VAL A 37 -7.16 -9.06 11.18
N LYS A 38 -7.22 -10.39 11.05
CA LYS A 38 -6.89 -11.29 12.15
C LYS A 38 -5.40 -11.60 12.10
N PHE A 39 -4.66 -11.18 13.13
CA PHE A 39 -3.25 -11.49 13.31
C PHE A 39 -3.05 -12.12 14.69
N ASN A 40 -2.47 -13.32 14.74
CA ASN A 40 -2.24 -14.08 15.98
C ASN A 40 -3.49 -14.21 16.89
N GLY A 41 -4.67 -14.40 16.29
CA GLY A 41 -5.93 -14.52 17.04
C GLY A 41 -6.52 -13.19 17.55
N GLN A 42 -5.85 -12.07 17.30
CA GLN A 42 -6.35 -10.73 17.61
C GLN A 42 -6.86 -10.05 16.34
N THR A 43 -7.96 -9.31 16.45
CA THR A 43 -8.41 -8.42 15.38
C THR A 43 -7.63 -7.12 15.48
N VAL A 44 -6.85 -6.81 14.45
CA VAL A 44 -6.13 -5.55 14.30
C VAL A 44 -6.87 -4.69 13.29
N GLU A 45 -7.10 -3.44 13.64
CA GLU A 45 -7.64 -2.44 12.75
C GLU A 45 -6.48 -1.76 12.00
N LEU A 46 -6.50 -1.86 10.67
CA LEU A 46 -5.63 -1.11 9.79
C LEU A 46 -6.48 -0.08 9.06
N GLY A 47 -6.07 1.18 9.08
CA GLY A 47 -6.74 2.20 8.30
C GLY A 47 -5.75 3.15 7.69
N SER A 48 -6.13 3.72 6.55
CA SER A 48 -5.47 4.90 5.99
C SER A 48 -6.51 5.95 5.67
N SER A 49 -6.16 7.20 5.92
CA SER A 49 -6.96 8.38 5.58
C SER A 49 -6.39 9.05 4.32
N GLY A 50 -7.22 9.16 3.29
CA GLY A 50 -7.05 10.06 2.14
C GLY A 50 -6.06 9.66 1.05
N LYS A 51 -4.82 9.27 1.38
CA LYS A 51 -3.76 9.10 0.39
C LYS A 51 -2.92 7.86 0.62
N TRP A 52 -2.48 7.26 -0.48
CA TRP A 52 -1.46 6.22 -0.49
C TRP A 52 -0.19 6.74 -1.16
N ALA A 53 0.92 6.73 -0.44
CA ALA A 53 2.25 7.10 -0.87
C ALA A 53 2.96 5.91 -1.53
N ALA A 54 3.61 6.14 -2.66
CA ALA A 54 4.35 5.14 -3.41
C ALA A 54 5.80 5.56 -3.66
N CYS A 55 6.71 4.60 -3.54
CA CYS A 55 8.05 4.71 -4.13
C CYS A 55 7.98 4.49 -5.65
N GLN A 56 9.05 4.87 -6.37
CA GLN A 56 9.05 4.84 -7.84
C GLN A 56 8.60 3.49 -8.42
N VAL A 57 9.17 2.38 -7.95
CA VAL A 57 8.82 1.05 -8.48
C VAL A 57 7.35 0.71 -8.27
N CYS A 58 6.80 1.02 -7.09
CA CYS A 58 5.37 0.78 -6.83
C CYS A 58 4.49 1.73 -7.64
N ALA A 59 4.91 2.98 -7.86
CA ALA A 59 4.19 3.92 -8.69
C ALA A 59 4.10 3.44 -10.15
N ASP A 60 5.21 2.94 -10.70
CA ASP A 60 5.24 2.39 -12.07
C ASP A 60 4.31 1.17 -12.22
N LEU A 61 4.33 0.27 -11.23
CA LEU A 61 3.45 -0.91 -11.20
C LEU A 61 1.97 -0.50 -11.08
N VAL A 62 1.66 0.45 -10.20
CA VAL A 62 0.31 0.95 -10.02
C VAL A 62 -0.21 1.64 -11.28
N ASP A 63 0.62 2.49 -11.89
CA ASP A 63 0.25 3.24 -13.10
C ASP A 63 0.01 2.32 -14.29
N ASN A 64 0.79 1.24 -14.41
CA ASN A 64 0.60 0.19 -15.40
C ASN A 64 -0.56 -0.77 -15.08
N GLY A 65 -1.17 -0.67 -13.88
CA GLY A 65 -2.22 -1.58 -13.43
C GLY A 65 -1.74 -2.99 -13.11
N ASP A 66 -0.44 -3.17 -12.87
CA ASP A 66 0.18 -4.46 -12.58
C ASP A 66 0.02 -4.84 -11.10
N LYS A 67 -1.11 -5.48 -10.79
CA LYS A 67 -1.41 -5.96 -9.44
C LYS A 67 -0.47 -7.08 -8.98
N ASN A 68 -0.04 -7.94 -9.90
CA ASN A 68 0.78 -9.10 -9.56
C ASN A 68 2.21 -8.66 -9.24
N GLY A 69 2.80 -7.81 -10.08
CA GLY A 69 4.11 -7.24 -9.82
C GLY A 69 4.15 -6.42 -8.53
N LEU A 70 3.06 -5.70 -8.20
CA LEU A 70 2.94 -4.98 -6.93
C LEU A 70 2.98 -5.92 -5.72
N MET A 71 2.30 -7.06 -5.82
CA MET A 71 2.26 -8.07 -4.77
C MET A 71 3.63 -8.77 -4.60
N GLU A 72 4.27 -9.15 -5.71
CA GLU A 72 5.62 -9.72 -5.70
C GLU A 72 6.63 -8.76 -5.07
N ARG A 73 6.56 -7.47 -5.44
CA ARG A 73 7.41 -6.43 -4.88
C ARG A 73 7.23 -6.28 -3.37
N ALA A 74 6.00 -6.32 -2.88
CA ALA A 74 5.71 -6.22 -1.44
C ALA A 74 6.30 -7.42 -0.67
N LEU A 75 6.07 -8.64 -1.16
CA LEU A 75 6.65 -9.85 -0.56
C LEU A 75 8.18 -9.82 -0.56
N GLN A 76 8.80 -9.49 -1.70
CA GLN A 76 10.25 -9.41 -1.80
C GLN A 76 10.82 -8.40 -0.79
N THR A 77 10.20 -7.23 -0.69
CA THR A 77 10.66 -6.18 0.24
C THR A 77 10.49 -6.63 1.69
N PHE A 78 9.40 -7.33 2.00
CA PHE A 78 9.13 -7.90 3.32
C PHE A 78 10.20 -8.92 3.73
N TYR A 79 10.47 -9.94 2.90
CA TYR A 79 11.46 -10.97 3.24
C TYR A 79 12.89 -10.42 3.27
N THR A 80 13.19 -9.38 2.48
CA THR A 80 14.47 -8.69 2.55
C THR A 80 14.68 -8.02 3.92
N ARG A 81 13.61 -7.48 4.52
CA ARG A 81 13.65 -6.83 5.85
C ARG A 81 13.55 -7.80 7.02
N HIS A 82 12.96 -8.96 6.79
CA HIS A 82 12.75 -10.01 7.78
C HIS A 82 13.42 -11.31 7.34
N PRO A 83 14.77 -11.33 7.24
CA PRO A 83 15.49 -12.53 6.83
C PRO A 83 15.21 -13.68 7.80
N GLY A 84 14.95 -14.86 7.25
CA GLY A 84 14.64 -16.06 8.03
C GLY A 84 13.15 -16.24 8.39
N MET A 85 12.27 -15.28 8.08
CA MET A 85 10.83 -15.51 8.19
C MET A 85 10.38 -16.48 7.09
N PRO A 86 9.66 -17.58 7.44
CA PRO A 86 9.20 -18.54 6.44
C PRO A 86 8.11 -17.95 5.56
N ALA A 87 7.98 -18.50 4.35
CA ALA A 87 6.86 -18.16 3.48
C ALA A 87 5.53 -18.53 4.15
N SER A 88 4.61 -17.57 4.24
CA SER A 88 3.31 -17.74 4.90
C SER A 88 2.16 -17.38 3.95
N LYS A 89 1.15 -18.25 3.88
CA LYS A 89 -0.08 -17.99 3.13
C LYS A 89 -0.88 -16.85 3.77
N GLU A 90 -0.81 -16.73 5.09
CA GLU A 90 -1.45 -15.69 5.88
C GLU A 90 -0.85 -14.32 5.55
N LEU A 91 0.49 -14.22 5.48
CA LEU A 91 1.16 -12.99 5.04
C LEU A 91 0.80 -12.62 3.60
N THR A 92 0.83 -13.58 2.68
CA THR A 92 0.47 -13.36 1.28
C THR A 92 -0.99 -12.89 1.19
N LYS A 93 -1.91 -13.54 1.90
CA LYS A 93 -3.30 -13.13 1.93
C LYS A 93 -3.48 -11.73 2.53
N PHE A 94 -2.77 -11.43 3.62
CA PHE A 94 -2.81 -10.14 4.28
C PHE A 94 -2.39 -9.00 3.34
N LEU A 95 -1.24 -9.13 2.67
CA LEU A 95 -0.76 -8.11 1.73
C LEU A 95 -1.69 -7.97 0.52
N TYR A 96 -2.25 -9.07 0.04
CA TYR A 96 -3.24 -9.05 -1.03
C TYR A 96 -4.51 -8.30 -0.63
N ASP A 97 -5.07 -8.60 0.54
CA ASP A 97 -6.27 -7.95 1.06
C ASP A 97 -6.01 -6.44 1.27
N LEU A 98 -4.84 -6.08 1.78
CA LEU A 98 -4.39 -4.70 1.96
C LEU A 98 -4.33 -3.97 0.60
N HIS A 99 -3.61 -4.50 -0.39
CA HIS A 99 -3.48 -3.88 -1.70
C HIS A 99 -4.83 -3.79 -2.44
N ASN A 100 -5.75 -4.72 -2.21
CA ASN A 100 -7.10 -4.63 -2.77
C ASN A 100 -7.87 -3.41 -2.23
N GLN A 101 -7.64 -3.00 -0.98
CA GLN A 101 -8.27 -1.76 -0.47
C GLN A 101 -7.89 -0.56 -1.32
N PHE A 102 -6.62 -0.47 -1.74
CA PHE A 102 -6.17 0.56 -2.67
C PHE A 102 -6.92 0.47 -4.00
N TRP A 103 -6.95 -0.70 -4.63
CA TRP A 103 -7.56 -0.84 -5.95
C TRP A 103 -9.06 -0.56 -5.97
N GLU A 104 -9.78 -0.92 -4.91
CA GLU A 104 -11.22 -0.67 -4.77
C GLU A 104 -11.56 0.80 -4.54
N ARG A 105 -10.65 1.56 -3.91
CA ARG A 105 -10.93 2.93 -3.42
C ARG A 105 -10.09 4.01 -4.07
N SER A 106 -9.10 3.63 -4.87
CA SER A 106 -8.28 4.56 -5.64
C SER A 106 -9.18 5.30 -6.63
N ARG A 107 -9.22 6.63 -6.51
CA ARG A 107 -9.85 7.49 -7.51
C ARG A 107 -8.87 7.68 -8.66
N ARG A 108 -8.48 6.56 -9.29
CA ARG A 108 -7.70 6.62 -10.51
C ARG A 108 -8.54 7.43 -11.49
N GLU A 109 -8.01 8.55 -11.97
CA GLU A 109 -8.48 9.10 -13.23
C GLU A 109 -8.33 7.95 -14.22
N THR A 110 -9.45 7.31 -14.56
CA THR A 110 -9.54 6.49 -15.75
C THR A 110 -9.09 7.42 -16.87
N ARG A 111 -7.82 7.34 -17.28
CA ARG A 111 -7.44 7.76 -18.62
C ARG A 111 -8.29 6.91 -19.52
N GLU A 112 -9.45 7.44 -19.90
CA GLU A 112 -10.17 7.02 -21.07
C GLU A 112 -9.11 6.87 -22.16
N ARG A 113 -8.89 5.64 -22.60
CA ARG A 113 -8.17 5.40 -23.84
C ARG A 113 -9.03 6.04 -24.92
N LYS A 114 -8.80 7.33 -25.19
CA LYS A 114 -9.23 7.97 -26.43
C LYS A 114 -8.53 7.22 -27.54
N LYS A 115 -9.28 6.32 -28.17
CA LYS A 115 -8.95 5.77 -29.47
C LYS A 115 -9.47 6.72 -30.53
#